data_AF-A0A965L7W5-F1
#
_entry.id   AF-A0A965L7W5-F1
#
_cell.length_a   1.000
_cell.length_b   1.000
_cell.length_c   1.000
_cell.angle_alpha   90.00
_cell.angle_beta   90.00
_cell.angle_gamma   90.00
#
_symmetry.space_group_name_H-M   'P 1'
#
loop_
_entity.id
_entity.type
_entity.pdbx_description
1 polymer ?
#
loop_
_entity_poly.entity_id
_entity_poly.type
_entity_poly.pdbx_seq_one_letter_code
_entity_poly.pdbx_strand_id
1 'polypeptide(L)'
;MAKNLVIVESPAKAKTIEGYLGKDFVVKSSFGHVRDLPTKGDKVIDVENDFTPTYVISPDKTKVISELKSLAKSSEEVWLATDDDREGESISWHLKEALGLKNTTKRIVFREITETAIKKAILNPREIDMDLVNAQQARRIMDRLIGFELSPVLWSKVQRGLSAGRVQSVAVRLIVEREKEIDNHKAISSFKAVALFDLPGKKVLKAELSKSFAKENEAVDFLKKCVGATFSIKNLETKPATKTPAAPFTTSTLQQEASRKLGYAVATTMSIAQKLYESGRISYMRTDSTMLSQEARDKAKIAIETAYGSKFHLERQFKTKSENAQEAHEAIRPTDFGLSTISGDAREKRLYELIWKRAIASQMADAKIERTIAQIDISTTPEILVAQGEVIAFEGFLKAYLEGKDEDEEDENKDMLPPLNVGQVLDINELKASERFTRPSARYTEA
;
A
#
# COMPACT_ATOMS: atom_id res chain seq x y z
N MET A 1 -9.71 -2.49 43.97
CA MET A 1 -8.51 -2.32 43.13
C MET A 1 -8.59 -3.35 42.02
N ALA A 2 -8.22 -3.01 40.79
CA ALA A 2 -8.23 -3.98 39.70
C ALA A 2 -7.21 -5.10 39.98
N LYS A 3 -7.61 -6.34 39.68
CA LYS A 3 -6.79 -7.53 39.94
C LYS A 3 -5.71 -7.72 38.88
N ASN A 4 -5.96 -7.24 37.67
CA ASN A 4 -5.10 -7.47 36.51
C ASN A 4 -4.51 -6.17 36.00
N LEU A 5 -3.21 -6.16 35.71
CA LEU A 5 -2.53 -5.09 34.98
C LEU A 5 -2.30 -5.53 33.54
N VAL A 6 -2.73 -4.73 32.57
CA VAL A 6 -2.43 -4.92 31.15
C VAL A 6 -1.52 -3.79 30.69
N ILE A 7 -0.41 -4.11 30.04
CA ILE A 7 0.56 -3.12 29.55
C ILE A 7 0.56 -3.11 28.02
N VAL A 8 0.36 -1.93 27.43
CA VAL A 8 0.35 -1.68 25.98
C VAL A 8 1.34 -0.56 25.62
N GLU A 9 1.53 -0.28 24.32
CA GLU A 9 2.50 0.72 23.86
C GLU A 9 1.97 2.15 23.92
N SER A 10 0.69 2.37 23.64
CA SER A 10 0.13 3.72 23.48
C SER A 10 -1.01 4.01 24.46
N PRO A 11 -1.21 5.28 24.85
CA PRO A 11 -2.35 5.67 25.70
C PRO A 11 -3.71 5.47 25.03
N ALA A 12 -3.79 5.66 23.70
CA ALA A 12 -5.04 5.48 22.97
C ALA A 12 -5.47 4.01 22.97
N LYS A 13 -4.51 3.10 22.71
CA LYS A 13 -4.70 1.66 22.81
C LYS A 13 -5.13 1.24 24.22
N ALA A 14 -4.52 1.82 25.25
CA ALA A 14 -4.87 1.54 26.65
C ALA A 14 -6.34 1.88 26.93
N LYS A 15 -6.78 3.08 26.52
CA LYS A 15 -8.15 3.54 26.72
C LYS A 15 -9.17 2.66 25.99
N THR A 16 -8.88 2.26 24.75
CA THR A 16 -9.77 1.39 23.96
C THR A 16 -9.92 0.01 24.60
N ILE A 17 -8.80 -0.63 24.98
CA ILE A 17 -8.79 -1.99 25.56
C ILE A 17 -9.42 -2.00 26.96
N GLU A 18 -9.17 -0.98 27.78
CA GLU A 18 -9.76 -0.86 29.12
C GLU A 18 -11.30 -0.84 29.06
N GLY A 19 -11.85 -0.16 28.05
CA GLY A 19 -13.29 -0.14 27.78
C GLY A 19 -13.89 -1.52 27.50
N TYR A 20 -13.12 -2.46 26.94
CA TYR A 20 -13.57 -3.82 26.60
C TYR A 20 -13.39 -4.84 27.73
N LEU A 21 -12.36 -4.66 28.57
CA LEU A 21 -12.03 -5.59 29.64
C LEU A 21 -12.78 -5.32 30.95
N GLY A 22 -13.22 -4.07 31.16
CA GLY A 22 -14.02 -3.70 32.33
C GLY A 22 -13.20 -3.55 33.62
N LYS A 23 -13.90 -3.51 34.76
CA LYS A 23 -13.37 -3.01 36.05
C LYS A 23 -12.30 -3.88 36.72
N ASP A 24 -12.16 -5.14 36.31
CA ASP A 24 -11.17 -6.07 36.87
C ASP A 24 -9.75 -5.87 36.30
N PHE A 25 -9.63 -5.04 35.25
CA PHE A 25 -8.40 -4.72 34.56
C PHE A 25 -8.08 -3.23 34.69
N VAL A 26 -6.81 -2.94 34.92
CA VAL A 26 -6.23 -1.59 34.71
C VAL A 26 -5.29 -1.69 33.54
N VAL A 27 -5.47 -0.82 32.54
CA VAL A 27 -4.64 -0.84 31.34
C VAL A 27 -3.72 0.38 31.33
N LYS A 28 -2.41 0.16 31.16
CA LYS A 28 -1.39 1.21 31.19
C LYS A 28 -0.51 1.18 29.96
N SER A 29 -0.05 2.36 29.57
CA SER A 29 0.87 2.54 28.44
C SER A 29 2.32 2.60 28.91
N SER A 30 3.19 1.91 28.18
CA SER A 30 4.65 2.01 28.29
C SER A 30 5.24 3.20 27.51
N PHE A 31 4.43 3.85 26.66
CA PHE A 31 4.86 4.86 25.69
C PHE A 31 5.95 4.33 24.74
N GLY A 32 5.79 3.08 24.28
CA GLY A 32 6.71 2.39 23.38
C GLY A 32 7.89 1.72 24.10
N HIS A 33 9.07 1.74 23.46
CA HIS A 33 10.29 1.16 24.02
C HIS A 33 10.67 1.83 25.35
N VAL A 34 11.00 1.01 26.35
CA VAL A 34 11.38 1.45 27.71
C VAL A 34 12.88 1.34 27.99
N ARG A 35 13.58 0.58 27.17
CA ARG A 35 15.03 0.37 27.22
C ARG A 35 15.60 0.49 25.81
N ASP A 36 16.86 0.92 25.72
CA ASP A 36 17.61 0.95 24.46
C ASP A 36 19.11 0.81 24.74
N LEU A 37 19.88 0.63 23.67
CA LEU A 37 21.33 0.70 23.67
C LEU A 37 21.79 2.12 24.06
N PRO A 38 22.77 2.27 24.97
CA PRO A 38 23.35 3.57 25.29
C PRO A 38 23.77 4.37 24.05
N THR A 39 23.58 5.69 24.12
CA THR A 39 23.97 6.63 23.05
C THR A 39 25.46 6.97 23.08
N LYS A 40 26.15 6.72 24.21
CA LYS A 40 27.58 7.00 24.42
C LYS A 40 28.24 5.82 25.14
N GLY A 41 29.53 5.65 24.90
CA GLY A 41 30.39 4.65 25.56
C GLY A 41 30.91 3.61 24.58
N ASP A 42 32.17 3.20 24.78
CA ASP A 42 32.76 2.07 24.09
C ASP A 42 32.18 0.76 24.69
N LYS A 43 31.97 -0.27 23.86
CA LYS A 43 31.42 -1.60 24.26
C LYS A 43 29.92 -1.66 24.59
N VAL A 44 29.10 -0.89 23.87
CA VAL A 44 27.62 -1.04 23.91
C VAL A 44 27.16 -2.44 23.47
N ILE A 45 27.92 -3.04 22.56
CA ILE A 45 27.76 -4.42 22.07
C ILE A 45 29.11 -5.10 22.30
N ASP A 46 29.09 -6.20 23.05
CA ASP A 46 30.29 -7.00 23.31
C ASP A 46 30.50 -8.02 22.19
N VAL A 47 31.27 -7.63 21.17
CA VAL A 47 31.53 -8.45 19.98
C VAL A 47 32.31 -9.73 20.31
N GLU A 48 33.14 -9.72 21.35
CA GLU A 48 33.94 -10.89 21.75
C GLU A 48 33.12 -11.92 22.54
N ASN A 49 32.00 -11.51 23.15
CA ASN A 49 31.10 -12.36 23.92
C ASN A 49 29.72 -12.45 23.25
N ASP A 50 29.68 -13.07 22.06
CA ASP A 50 28.46 -13.39 21.30
C ASP A 50 27.54 -12.17 21.02
N PHE A 51 28.14 -11.01 20.78
CA PHE A 51 27.42 -9.75 20.50
C PHE A 51 26.48 -9.31 21.63
N THR A 52 26.77 -9.68 22.88
CA THR A 52 25.90 -9.39 24.03
C THR A 52 25.64 -7.87 24.14
N PRO A 53 24.38 -7.40 24.00
CA PRO A 53 24.06 -5.98 24.08
C PRO A 53 23.86 -5.52 25.53
N THR A 54 24.35 -4.32 25.86
CA THR A 54 23.99 -3.64 27.10
C THR A 54 22.79 -2.72 26.87
N TYR A 55 21.67 -3.00 27.55
CA TYR A 55 20.47 -2.16 27.49
C TYR A 55 20.27 -1.37 28.78
N VAL A 56 20.00 -0.08 28.66
CA VAL A 56 19.69 0.83 29.77
C VAL A 56 18.25 1.31 29.68
N ILE A 57 17.65 1.66 30.82
CA ILE A 57 16.34 2.32 30.84
C ILE A 57 16.51 3.69 30.21
N SER A 58 15.65 4.03 29.25
CA SER A 58 15.68 5.34 28.60
C SER A 58 15.38 6.44 29.63
N PRO A 59 16.16 7.55 29.67
CA PRO A 59 16.02 8.56 30.73
C PRO A 59 14.59 9.11 30.90
N ASP A 60 13.89 9.30 29.79
CA ASP A 60 12.51 9.79 29.72
C ASP A 60 11.47 8.76 30.20
N LYS A 61 11.84 7.48 30.33
CA LYS A 61 10.96 6.38 30.73
C LYS A 61 11.06 5.98 32.20
N THR A 62 11.98 6.58 32.95
CA THR A 62 12.22 6.26 34.37
C THR A 62 10.94 6.33 35.21
N LYS A 63 10.16 7.42 35.06
CA LYS A 63 8.89 7.61 35.80
C LYS A 63 7.84 6.54 35.43
N VAL A 64 7.72 6.24 34.14
CA VAL A 64 6.79 5.22 33.62
C VAL A 64 7.13 3.85 34.20
N ILE A 65 8.41 3.48 34.21
CA ILE A 65 8.85 2.21 34.81
C ILE A 65 8.57 2.16 36.31
N SER A 66 8.80 3.25 37.05
CA SER A 66 8.47 3.31 38.48
C SER A 66 6.98 3.10 38.74
N GLU A 67 6.10 3.74 37.96
CA GLU A 67 4.65 3.55 38.05
C GLU A 67 4.25 2.10 37.73
N LEU A 68 4.72 1.57 36.60
CA LEU A 68 4.42 0.20 36.17
C LEU A 68 4.93 -0.85 37.18
N LYS A 69 6.09 -0.64 37.81
CA LYS A 69 6.58 -1.50 38.89
C LYS A 69 5.66 -1.49 40.11
N SER A 70 5.15 -0.32 40.49
CA SER A 70 4.22 -0.20 41.61
C SER A 70 2.92 -0.95 41.31
N LEU A 71 2.37 -0.76 40.11
CA LEU A 71 1.13 -1.43 39.69
C LEU A 71 1.32 -2.94 39.59
N ALA A 72 2.40 -3.40 38.96
CA ALA A 72 2.71 -4.82 38.82
C ALA A 72 2.83 -5.55 40.17
N LYS A 73 3.36 -4.87 41.20
CA LYS A 73 3.42 -5.43 42.58
C LYS A 73 2.05 -5.51 43.25
N SER A 74 1.13 -4.63 42.91
CA SER A 74 -0.21 -4.58 43.50
C SER A 74 -1.26 -5.43 42.76
N SER A 75 -0.93 -5.90 41.55
CA SER A 75 -1.81 -6.75 40.74
C SER A 75 -1.56 -8.22 41.01
N GLU A 76 -2.61 -9.04 40.92
CA GLU A 76 -2.53 -10.50 41.00
C GLU A 76 -1.84 -11.06 39.74
N GLU A 77 -2.11 -10.47 38.58
CA GLU A 77 -1.64 -10.90 37.28
C GLU A 77 -1.21 -9.72 36.41
N VAL A 78 -0.16 -9.92 35.60
CA VAL A 78 0.35 -8.94 34.63
C VAL A 78 0.28 -9.53 33.23
N TRP A 79 -0.26 -8.75 32.30
CA TRP A 79 -0.48 -9.12 30.91
C TRP A 79 0.25 -8.13 29.99
N LEU A 80 1.03 -8.67 29.06
CA LEU A 80 1.73 -7.89 28.03
C LEU A 80 0.90 -7.95 26.74
N ALA A 81 0.46 -6.79 26.26
CA ALA A 81 -0.52 -6.65 25.19
C ALA A 81 0.00 -5.77 24.03
N THR A 82 1.29 -5.94 23.72
CA THR A 82 1.94 -5.25 22.61
C THR A 82 1.49 -5.80 21.25
N ASP A 83 1.80 -5.09 20.17
CA ASP A 83 1.49 -5.46 18.80
C ASP A 83 2.05 -6.84 18.44
N ASP A 84 1.39 -7.52 17.51
CA ASP A 84 1.74 -8.88 17.05
C ASP A 84 2.89 -8.84 16.02
N ASP A 85 3.95 -8.08 16.27
CA ASP A 85 5.16 -8.05 15.43
C ASP A 85 6.43 -8.18 16.28
N ARG A 86 7.59 -8.33 15.62
CA ARG A 86 8.88 -8.45 16.33
C ARG A 86 9.22 -7.23 17.19
N GLU A 87 8.74 -6.03 16.83
CA GLU A 87 8.98 -4.81 17.62
C GLU A 87 8.14 -4.85 18.90
N GLY A 88 6.86 -5.19 18.79
CA GLY A 88 5.98 -5.42 19.93
C GLY A 88 6.49 -6.54 20.83
N GLU A 89 6.98 -7.64 20.27
CA GLU A 89 7.58 -8.74 21.05
C GLU A 89 8.81 -8.27 21.83
N SER A 90 9.69 -7.50 21.19
CA SER A 90 10.86 -6.89 21.84
C SER A 90 10.47 -5.91 22.95
N ILE A 91 9.42 -5.10 22.76
CA ILE A 91 8.91 -4.19 23.80
C ILE A 91 8.41 -5.00 25.00
N SER A 92 7.64 -6.07 24.75
CA SER A 92 7.18 -7.00 25.80
C SER A 92 8.35 -7.61 26.57
N TRP A 93 9.39 -8.06 25.89
CA TRP A 93 10.61 -8.57 26.52
C TRP A 93 11.32 -7.50 27.36
N HIS A 94 11.53 -6.29 26.83
CA HIS A 94 12.14 -5.20 27.58
C HIS A 94 11.33 -4.79 28.81
N LEU A 95 9.99 -4.80 28.72
CA LEU A 95 9.11 -4.55 29.86
C LEU A 95 9.26 -5.64 30.92
N LYS A 96 9.23 -6.91 30.54
CA LYS A 96 9.45 -8.05 31.45
C LYS A 96 10.76 -7.87 32.23
N GLU A 97 11.86 -7.62 31.52
CA GLU A 97 13.17 -7.44 32.12
C GLU A 97 13.24 -6.16 32.99
N ALA A 98 12.72 -5.03 32.51
CA ALA A 98 12.76 -3.76 33.25
C ALA A 98 11.96 -3.81 34.55
N LEU A 99 10.82 -4.52 34.54
CA LEU A 99 9.89 -4.64 35.66
C LEU A 99 10.22 -5.82 36.58
N GLY A 100 11.09 -6.75 36.15
CA GLY A 100 11.44 -7.96 36.91
C GLY A 100 10.30 -8.98 36.95
N LEU A 101 9.56 -9.13 35.85
CA LEU A 101 8.43 -10.07 35.76
C LEU A 101 8.90 -11.51 35.55
N LYS A 102 8.02 -12.47 35.85
CA LYS A 102 8.30 -13.91 35.71
C LYS A 102 8.37 -14.31 34.23
N ASN A 103 9.04 -15.43 33.94
CA ASN A 103 9.06 -16.00 32.57
C ASN A 103 7.65 -16.39 32.09
N THR A 104 6.79 -16.81 32.99
CA THR A 104 5.39 -17.22 32.73
C THR A 104 4.41 -16.04 32.62
N THR A 105 4.90 -14.80 32.50
CA THR A 105 4.04 -13.62 32.34
C THR A 105 3.26 -13.73 31.03
N LYS A 106 1.94 -13.52 31.12
CA LYS A 106 1.02 -13.75 30.01
C LYS A 106 1.21 -12.69 28.92
N ARG A 107 1.38 -13.14 27.68
CA ARG A 107 1.46 -12.32 26.47
C ARG A 107 0.20 -12.56 25.63
N ILE A 108 -0.54 -11.50 25.31
CA ILE A 108 -1.73 -11.57 24.46
C ILE A 108 -1.49 -10.83 23.15
N VAL A 109 -1.89 -11.42 22.04
CA VAL A 109 -1.75 -10.85 20.69
C VAL A 109 -3.12 -10.69 20.04
N PHE A 110 -3.26 -9.65 19.24
CA PHE A 110 -4.49 -9.37 18.50
C PHE A 110 -4.19 -8.53 17.26
N ARG A 111 -4.97 -8.74 16.20
CA ARG A 111 -4.77 -8.13 14.87
C ARG A 111 -5.77 -7.03 14.57
N GLU A 112 -6.71 -6.82 15.47
CA GLU A 112 -7.68 -5.73 15.51
C GLU A 112 -8.06 -5.49 16.97
N ILE A 113 -8.49 -4.27 17.29
CA ILE A 113 -8.89 -3.89 18.65
C ILE A 113 -10.41 -3.85 18.71
N THR A 114 -11.02 -5.04 18.73
CA THR A 114 -12.46 -5.24 18.92
C THR A 114 -12.70 -5.96 20.24
N GLU A 115 -13.88 -5.78 20.85
CA GLU A 115 -14.22 -6.42 22.12
C GLU A 115 -14.06 -7.95 22.04
N THR A 116 -14.54 -8.56 20.95
CA THR A 116 -14.42 -9.99 20.68
C THR A 116 -12.96 -10.44 20.58
N ALA A 117 -12.13 -9.73 19.81
CA ALA A 117 -10.73 -10.09 19.62
C ALA A 117 -9.94 -10.00 20.94
N ILE A 118 -10.15 -8.94 21.71
CA ILE A 118 -9.48 -8.72 23.00
C ILE A 118 -9.89 -9.78 24.02
N LYS A 119 -11.19 -10.07 24.15
CA LYS A 119 -11.67 -11.14 25.06
C LYS A 119 -11.12 -12.51 24.67
N LYS A 120 -11.08 -12.83 23.37
CA LYS A 120 -10.50 -14.08 22.88
C LYS A 120 -9.00 -14.18 23.18
N ALA A 121 -8.26 -13.07 23.06
CA ALA A 121 -6.83 -13.03 23.36
C ALA A 121 -6.53 -13.26 24.85
N ILE A 122 -7.35 -12.72 25.76
CA ILE A 122 -7.23 -12.97 27.21
C ILE A 122 -7.44 -14.45 27.56
N LEU A 123 -8.35 -15.13 26.85
CA LEU A 123 -8.62 -16.56 27.08
C LEU A 123 -7.49 -17.47 26.59
N ASN A 124 -6.63 -16.99 25.68
CA ASN A 124 -5.57 -17.77 25.05
C ASN A 124 -4.22 -17.02 25.10
N PRO A 125 -3.67 -16.73 26.29
CA PRO A 125 -2.36 -16.12 26.38
C PRO A 125 -1.27 -17.10 25.91
N ARG A 126 -0.19 -16.53 25.38
CA ARG A 126 1.06 -17.23 25.11
C ARG A 126 2.19 -16.68 25.99
N GLU A 127 3.37 -17.26 25.87
CA GLU A 127 4.60 -16.68 26.41
C GLU A 127 5.26 -15.78 25.36
N ILE A 128 6.30 -15.05 25.78
CA ILE A 128 7.13 -14.26 24.86
C ILE A 128 7.88 -15.19 23.91
N ASP A 129 7.75 -14.93 22.63
CA ASP A 129 8.47 -15.61 21.57
C ASP A 129 9.90 -15.04 21.49
N MET A 130 10.86 -15.81 21.97
CA MET A 130 12.25 -15.39 22.00
C MET A 130 12.89 -15.36 20.62
N ASP A 131 12.38 -16.07 19.62
CA ASP A 131 12.92 -16.01 18.26
C ASP A 131 12.58 -14.67 17.60
N LEU A 132 11.35 -14.17 17.80
CA LEU A 132 10.96 -12.83 17.38
C LEU A 132 11.77 -11.73 18.09
N VAL A 133 12.01 -11.89 19.39
CA VAL A 133 12.88 -10.99 20.16
C VAL A 133 14.30 -11.01 19.61
N ASN A 134 14.88 -12.19 19.41
CA ASN A 134 16.24 -12.35 18.89
C ASN A 134 16.37 -11.79 17.47
N ALA A 135 15.36 -11.95 16.62
CA ALA A 135 15.34 -11.35 15.28
C ALA A 135 15.32 -9.81 15.34
N GLN A 136 14.58 -9.22 16.28
CA GLN A 136 14.59 -7.77 16.50
C GLN A 136 15.95 -7.29 17.02
N GLN A 137 16.51 -7.99 18.01
CA GLN A 137 17.80 -7.65 18.60
C GLN A 137 18.95 -7.78 17.59
N ALA A 138 18.98 -8.85 16.79
CA ALA A 138 19.95 -9.02 15.72
C ALA A 138 19.93 -7.84 14.74
N ARG A 139 18.72 -7.40 14.34
CA ARG A 139 18.57 -6.18 13.52
C ARG A 139 19.13 -4.95 14.23
N ARG A 140 18.79 -4.74 15.50
CA ARG A 140 19.23 -3.59 16.30
C ARG A 140 20.75 -3.53 16.44
N ILE A 141 21.38 -4.68 16.69
CA ILE A 141 22.83 -4.87 16.80
C ILE A 141 23.51 -4.58 15.45
N MET A 142 23.03 -5.18 14.35
CA MET A 142 23.59 -4.95 13.01
C MET A 142 23.55 -3.46 12.62
N ASP A 143 22.40 -2.81 12.81
CA ASP A 143 22.25 -1.39 12.46
C ASP A 143 23.16 -0.50 13.33
N ARG A 144 23.41 -0.87 14.60
CA ARG A 144 24.35 -0.16 15.48
C ARG A 144 25.80 -0.34 15.05
N LEU A 145 26.24 -1.58 14.78
CA LEU A 145 27.62 -1.87 14.36
C LEU A 145 27.95 -1.15 13.04
N ILE A 146 27.08 -1.27 12.04
CA ILE A 146 27.30 -0.62 10.74
C ILE A 146 27.33 0.91 10.88
N GLY A 147 26.41 1.48 11.66
CA GLY A 147 26.39 2.91 11.91
C GLY A 147 27.68 3.39 12.57
N PHE A 148 28.16 2.68 13.60
CA PHE A 148 29.36 3.04 14.34
C PHE A 148 30.64 2.91 13.51
N GLU A 149 30.79 1.81 12.75
CA GLU A 149 31.99 1.54 11.95
C GLU A 149 32.06 2.42 10.69
N LEU A 150 30.94 2.65 9.99
CA LEU A 150 30.96 3.35 8.69
C LEU A 150 30.80 4.86 8.79
N SER A 151 30.14 5.41 9.82
CA SER A 151 29.99 6.87 9.96
C SER A 151 31.33 7.63 10.01
N PRO A 152 32.36 7.19 10.76
CA PRO A 152 33.67 7.85 10.76
C PRO A 152 34.33 7.90 9.38
N VAL A 153 34.13 6.86 8.56
CA VAL A 153 34.62 6.84 7.17
C VAL A 153 33.94 7.93 6.36
N LEU A 154 32.61 8.06 6.45
CA LEU A 154 31.86 9.14 5.78
C LEU A 154 32.30 10.52 6.25
N TRP A 155 32.60 10.70 7.54
CA TRP A 155 33.09 11.97 8.07
C TRP A 155 34.44 12.36 7.50
N SER A 156 35.33 11.38 7.31
CA SER A 156 36.68 11.61 6.80
C SER A 156 36.74 11.78 5.28
N LYS A 157 35.84 11.14 4.52
CA LYS A 157 35.88 11.07 3.04
C LYS A 157 34.84 11.92 2.34
N VAL A 158 33.74 12.28 3.01
CA VAL A 158 32.62 13.01 2.42
C VAL A 158 32.33 14.27 3.19
N GLN A 159 31.72 14.16 4.38
CA GLN A 159 31.36 15.30 5.21
C GLN A 159 31.12 14.88 6.66
N ARG A 160 31.67 15.66 7.60
CA ARG A 160 31.45 15.45 9.03
C ARG A 160 29.97 15.61 9.39
N GLY A 161 29.45 14.69 10.21
CA GLY A 161 28.05 14.70 10.66
C GLY A 161 27.10 13.78 9.88
N LEU A 162 27.56 13.14 8.80
CA LEU A 162 26.76 12.14 8.06
C LEU A 162 26.58 10.84 8.85
N SER A 163 25.41 10.22 8.74
CA SER A 163 25.12 8.90 9.32
C SER A 163 25.18 7.80 8.26
N ALA A 164 25.85 6.70 8.59
CA ALA A 164 25.77 5.48 7.80
C ALA A 164 24.52 4.69 8.17
N GLY A 165 23.78 4.21 7.17
CA GLY A 165 22.56 3.44 7.37
C GLY A 165 22.44 2.36 6.31
N ARG A 166 22.50 1.09 6.72
CA ARG A 166 22.57 -0.08 5.81
C ARG A 166 21.47 -0.10 4.76
N VAL A 167 20.22 0.19 5.16
CA VAL A 167 19.06 0.19 4.24
C VAL A 167 18.90 1.54 3.56
N GLN A 168 19.12 2.65 4.29
CA GLN A 168 18.99 4.00 3.73
C GLN A 168 19.96 4.24 2.57
N SER A 169 21.21 3.75 2.67
CA SER A 169 22.20 3.91 1.60
C SER A 169 21.80 3.19 0.32
N VAL A 170 21.13 2.03 0.42
CA VAL A 170 20.61 1.30 -0.75
C VAL A 170 19.44 2.05 -1.38
N ALA A 171 18.53 2.61 -0.59
CA ALA A 171 17.44 3.43 -1.10
C ALA A 171 17.97 4.69 -1.82
N VAL A 172 18.96 5.38 -1.23
CA VAL A 172 19.64 6.52 -1.86
C VAL A 172 20.31 6.09 -3.17
N ARG A 173 20.94 4.91 -3.20
CA ARG A 173 21.55 4.36 -4.42
C ARG A 173 20.52 4.21 -5.55
N LEU A 174 19.32 3.68 -5.29
CA LEU A 174 18.27 3.53 -6.31
C LEU A 174 17.89 4.88 -6.94
N ILE A 175 17.78 5.92 -6.11
CA ILE A 175 17.49 7.29 -6.59
C ILE A 175 18.65 7.80 -7.46
N VAL A 176 19.89 7.64 -7.00
CA VAL A 176 21.08 8.06 -7.77
C VAL A 176 21.21 7.31 -9.09
N GLU A 177 20.90 6.02 -9.14
CA GLU A 177 20.91 5.23 -10.37
C GLU A 177 19.84 5.71 -11.35
N ARG A 178 18.62 6.03 -10.88
CA ARG A 178 17.57 6.64 -11.72
C ARG A 178 17.96 8.03 -12.23
N GLU A 179 18.56 8.88 -11.42
CA GLU A 179 19.04 10.20 -11.90
C GLU A 179 20.12 10.04 -12.96
N LYS A 180 21.07 9.10 -12.78
CA LYS A 180 22.06 8.80 -13.82
C LYS A 180 21.43 8.26 -15.11
N GLU A 181 20.38 7.45 -15.02
CA GLU A 181 19.62 6.99 -16.20
C GLU A 181 19.01 8.17 -16.94
N ILE A 182 18.38 9.11 -16.21
CA ILE A 182 17.75 10.31 -16.76
C ILE A 182 18.80 11.23 -17.40
N ASP A 183 19.90 11.52 -16.70
CA ASP A 183 20.96 12.41 -17.18
C ASP A 183 21.66 11.87 -18.44
N ASN A 184 21.79 10.55 -18.55
CA ASN A 184 22.43 9.91 -19.70
C ASN A 184 21.46 9.58 -20.85
N HIS A 185 20.16 9.82 -20.67
CA HIS A 185 19.16 9.50 -21.69
C HIS A 185 19.30 10.40 -22.91
N LYS A 186 19.38 9.76 -24.08
CA LYS A 186 19.39 10.44 -25.38
C LYS A 186 18.04 10.23 -26.02
N ALA A 187 17.25 11.29 -26.10
CA ALA A 187 15.93 11.23 -26.70
C ALA A 187 16.01 10.83 -28.18
N ILE A 188 15.29 9.78 -28.55
CA ILE A 188 15.09 9.36 -29.94
C ILE A 188 13.73 9.92 -30.36
N SER A 189 13.69 10.65 -31.48
CA SER A 189 12.44 11.15 -32.02
C SER A 189 11.78 10.14 -32.96
N SER A 190 10.45 10.20 -33.02
CA SER A 190 9.61 9.43 -33.93
C SER A 190 8.34 10.22 -34.22
N PHE A 191 7.74 10.02 -35.39
CA PHE A 191 6.54 10.71 -35.81
C PHE A 191 5.36 9.75 -35.75
N LYS A 192 4.33 10.11 -34.99
CA LYS A 192 3.10 9.32 -34.83
C LYS A 192 1.95 9.99 -35.58
N ALA A 193 1.32 9.26 -36.50
CA ALA A 193 0.18 9.75 -37.27
C ALA A 193 -1.14 9.44 -36.55
N VAL A 194 -1.98 10.46 -36.40
CA VAL A 194 -3.30 10.40 -35.77
C VAL A 194 -4.32 11.07 -36.68
N ALA A 195 -5.41 10.36 -36.96
CA ALA A 195 -6.56 10.82 -37.70
C ALA A 195 -7.72 11.13 -36.76
N LEU A 196 -8.44 12.21 -37.04
CA LEU A 196 -9.69 12.60 -36.44
C LEU A 196 -10.77 12.56 -37.54
N PHE A 197 -11.77 11.72 -37.34
CA PHE A 197 -12.92 11.61 -38.25
C PHE A 197 -14.15 12.21 -37.60
N ASP A 198 -14.87 13.03 -38.35
CA ASP A 198 -16.16 13.54 -37.93
C ASP A 198 -17.23 12.46 -38.11
N LEU A 199 -18.09 12.33 -37.11
CA LEU A 199 -19.20 11.38 -37.10
C LEU A 199 -20.53 12.09 -36.83
N PRO A 200 -21.66 11.47 -37.23
CA PRO A 200 -22.98 12.01 -36.96
C PRO A 200 -23.18 12.36 -35.48
N GLY A 201 -23.81 13.51 -35.22
CA GLY A 201 -24.05 14.00 -33.87
C GLY A 201 -22.88 14.73 -33.22
N LYS A 202 -21.95 15.30 -34.01
CA LYS A 202 -20.76 16.05 -33.54
C LYS A 202 -19.81 15.21 -32.68
N LYS A 203 -19.75 13.90 -32.95
CA LYS A 203 -18.77 13.00 -32.32
C LYS A 203 -17.51 12.94 -33.18
N VAL A 204 -16.38 12.69 -32.54
CA VAL A 204 -15.08 12.54 -33.23
C VAL A 204 -14.55 11.14 -32.95
N LEU A 205 -14.12 10.44 -33.99
CA LEU A 205 -13.39 9.18 -33.89
C LEU A 205 -11.90 9.46 -34.07
N LYS A 206 -11.13 9.21 -33.01
CA LYS A 206 -9.66 9.26 -33.04
C LYS A 206 -9.12 7.88 -33.45
N ALA A 207 -8.31 7.83 -34.49
CA ALA A 207 -7.62 6.62 -34.92
C ALA A 207 -6.13 6.89 -35.09
N GLU A 208 -5.30 5.92 -34.78
CA GLU A 208 -3.84 6.04 -34.86
C GLU A 208 -3.27 5.06 -35.88
N LEU A 209 -2.23 5.47 -36.59
CA LEU A 209 -1.45 4.55 -37.40
C LEU A 209 -0.64 3.64 -36.47
N SER A 210 -0.73 2.33 -36.69
CA SER A 210 0.00 1.34 -35.85
C SER A 210 1.52 1.51 -35.95
N LYS A 211 2.00 2.02 -37.08
CA LYS A 211 3.40 2.30 -37.35
C LYS A 211 3.78 3.74 -36.97
N SER A 212 4.98 3.91 -36.45
CA SER A 212 5.63 5.22 -36.28
C SER A 212 6.74 5.41 -37.33
N PHE A 213 7.03 6.65 -37.70
CA PHE A 213 8.09 7.00 -38.66
C PHE A 213 9.33 7.51 -37.93
N ALA A 214 10.52 7.16 -38.41
CA ALA A 214 11.77 7.60 -37.79
C ALA A 214 12.18 9.02 -38.23
N LYS A 215 11.72 9.47 -39.40
CA LYS A 215 12.09 10.74 -40.00
C LYS A 215 10.86 11.54 -40.43
N GLU A 216 10.97 12.86 -40.39
CA GLU A 216 9.90 13.79 -40.76
C GLU A 216 9.44 13.57 -42.21
N ASN A 217 10.38 13.40 -43.15
CA ASN A 217 10.07 13.22 -44.56
C ASN A 217 9.23 11.96 -44.82
N GLU A 218 9.48 10.86 -44.11
CA GLU A 218 8.67 9.63 -44.21
C GLU A 218 7.23 9.85 -43.74
N ALA A 219 7.05 10.61 -42.65
CA ALA A 219 5.73 10.97 -42.16
C ALA A 219 5.01 11.92 -43.15
N VAL A 220 5.70 12.92 -43.68
CA VAL A 220 5.17 13.84 -44.70
C VAL A 220 4.78 13.09 -45.97
N ASP A 221 5.59 12.14 -46.43
CA ASP A 221 5.28 11.32 -47.61
C ASP A 221 4.06 10.43 -47.39
N PHE A 222 3.88 9.89 -46.18
CA PHE A 222 2.65 9.20 -45.80
C PHE A 222 1.44 10.13 -45.85
N LEU A 223 1.51 11.32 -45.23
CA LEU A 223 0.42 12.29 -45.24
C LEU A 223 0.03 12.71 -46.67
N LYS A 224 1.01 12.94 -47.55
CA LYS A 224 0.78 13.27 -48.96
C LYS A 224 0.06 12.14 -49.70
N LYS A 225 0.39 10.87 -49.44
CA LYS A 225 -0.34 9.73 -50.02
C LYS A 225 -1.79 9.69 -49.57
N CYS A 226 -2.10 10.17 -48.37
CA CYS A 226 -3.47 10.23 -47.84
C CYS A 226 -4.31 11.39 -48.40
N VAL A 227 -3.71 12.35 -49.14
CA VAL A 227 -4.47 13.45 -49.74
C VAL A 227 -5.42 12.91 -50.81
N GLY A 228 -6.71 13.21 -50.66
CA GLY A 228 -7.77 12.71 -51.55
C GLY A 228 -8.13 11.24 -51.33
N ALA A 229 -7.58 10.58 -50.31
CA ALA A 229 -7.94 9.21 -49.97
C ALA A 229 -9.35 9.12 -49.39
N THR A 230 -10.01 8.00 -49.65
CA THR A 230 -11.25 7.60 -48.98
C THR A 230 -10.87 6.73 -47.79
N PHE A 231 -11.45 7.03 -46.62
CA PHE A 231 -11.28 6.26 -45.40
C PHE A 231 -12.54 5.46 -45.14
N SER A 232 -12.40 4.16 -44.87
CA SER A 232 -13.56 3.31 -44.58
C SER A 232 -13.26 2.26 -43.53
N ILE A 233 -14.28 1.87 -42.78
CA ILE A 233 -14.18 0.81 -41.78
C ILE A 233 -13.98 -0.52 -42.51
N LYS A 234 -12.77 -1.06 -42.44
CA LYS A 234 -12.42 -2.39 -42.99
C LYS A 234 -12.99 -3.51 -42.13
N ASN A 235 -12.81 -3.38 -40.81
CA ASN A 235 -13.17 -4.41 -39.85
C ASN A 235 -13.57 -3.79 -38.51
N LEU A 236 -14.53 -4.43 -37.85
CA LEU A 236 -14.96 -4.12 -36.47
C LEU A 236 -14.92 -5.40 -35.67
N GLU A 237 -14.08 -5.43 -34.65
CA GLU A 237 -13.95 -6.58 -33.76
C GLU A 237 -14.32 -6.17 -32.34
N THR A 238 -15.35 -6.80 -31.78
CA THR A 238 -15.74 -6.62 -30.37
C THR A 238 -15.32 -7.84 -29.58
N LYS A 239 -14.48 -7.63 -28.56
CA LYS A 239 -14.01 -8.70 -27.67
C LYS A 239 -14.48 -8.46 -26.24
N PRO A 240 -14.99 -9.49 -25.55
CA PRO A 240 -15.19 -9.41 -24.12
C PRO A 240 -13.81 -9.32 -23.43
N ALA A 241 -13.71 -8.42 -22.46
CA ALA A 241 -12.57 -8.25 -21.58
C ALA A 241 -13.08 -8.19 -20.14
N THR A 242 -12.25 -8.64 -19.20
CA THR A 242 -12.55 -8.58 -17.77
C THR A 242 -11.47 -7.80 -17.04
N LYS A 243 -11.88 -6.96 -16.08
CA LYS A 243 -10.98 -6.37 -15.09
C LYS A 243 -11.31 -7.00 -13.74
N THR A 244 -10.30 -7.54 -13.08
CA THR A 244 -10.42 -8.13 -11.75
C THR A 244 -10.04 -7.08 -10.70
N PRO A 245 -10.69 -7.09 -9.52
CA PRO A 245 -10.29 -6.19 -8.45
C PRO A 245 -8.92 -6.56 -7.91
N ALA A 246 -8.18 -5.54 -7.51
CA ALA A 246 -6.91 -5.74 -6.84
C ALA A 246 -7.10 -6.19 -5.39
N ALA A 247 -6.06 -6.83 -4.83
CA ALA A 247 -6.10 -7.43 -3.50
C ALA A 247 -6.30 -6.39 -2.38
N PRO A 248 -6.81 -6.78 -1.20
CA PRO A 248 -6.82 -5.94 0.00
C PRO A 248 -5.45 -5.32 0.30
N PHE A 249 -5.44 -4.22 1.04
CA PHE A 249 -4.19 -3.49 1.28
C PHE A 249 -3.20 -4.29 2.14
N THR A 250 -1.94 -4.24 1.72
CA THR A 250 -0.77 -4.44 2.59
C THR A 250 -0.27 -3.07 3.04
N THR A 251 0.75 -3.03 3.89
CA THR A 251 1.39 -1.75 4.27
C THR A 251 1.92 -1.01 3.05
N SER A 252 2.57 -1.73 2.13
CA SER A 252 3.14 -1.13 0.92
C SER A 252 2.04 -0.55 0.03
N THR A 253 1.04 -1.37 -0.35
CA THR A 253 0.01 -0.90 -1.28
C THR A 253 -0.89 0.20 -0.69
N LEU A 254 -1.09 0.23 0.64
CA LEU A 254 -1.78 1.34 1.30
C LEU A 254 -0.99 2.65 1.18
N GLN A 255 0.33 2.60 1.40
CA GLN A 255 1.20 3.78 1.29
C GLN A 255 1.20 4.34 -0.13
N GLN A 256 1.31 3.47 -1.14
CA GLN A 256 1.29 3.88 -2.55
C GLN A 256 -0.04 4.55 -2.92
N GLU A 257 -1.17 3.90 -2.62
CA GLU A 257 -2.48 4.43 -3.00
C GLU A 257 -2.85 5.68 -2.18
N ALA A 258 -2.41 5.79 -0.93
CA ALA A 258 -2.59 7.01 -0.15
C ALA A 258 -1.76 8.18 -0.70
N SER A 259 -0.53 7.92 -1.15
CA SER A 259 0.28 8.91 -1.86
C SER A 259 -0.41 9.36 -3.16
N ARG A 260 -0.74 8.41 -4.05
CA ARG A 260 -1.38 8.67 -5.36
C ARG A 260 -2.73 9.37 -5.26
N LYS A 261 -3.62 8.92 -4.36
CA LYS A 261 -5.02 9.39 -4.32
C LYS A 261 -5.28 10.49 -3.31
N LEU A 262 -4.51 10.53 -2.23
CA LEU A 262 -4.73 11.47 -1.13
C LEU A 262 -3.63 12.51 -1.01
N GLY A 263 -2.51 12.34 -1.72
CA GLY A 263 -1.33 13.21 -1.60
C GLY A 263 -0.64 13.06 -0.24
N TYR A 264 -0.80 11.92 0.44
CA TYR A 264 -0.22 11.71 1.76
C TYR A 264 1.17 11.13 1.66
N ALA A 265 2.14 11.81 2.29
CA ALA A 265 3.46 11.23 2.53
C ALA A 265 3.33 9.93 3.36
N VAL A 266 4.23 8.97 3.14
CA VAL A 266 4.25 7.64 3.77
C VAL A 266 4.18 7.74 5.30
N ALA A 267 4.94 8.66 5.90
CA ALA A 267 4.94 8.88 7.33
C ALA A 267 3.58 9.38 7.85
N THR A 268 2.90 10.24 7.09
CA THR A 268 1.55 10.72 7.42
C THR A 268 0.54 9.58 7.33
N THR A 269 0.59 8.78 6.27
CA THR A 269 -0.27 7.60 6.09
C THR A 269 -0.14 6.63 7.27
N MET A 270 1.09 6.30 7.67
CA MET A 270 1.31 5.37 8.79
C MET A 270 0.88 5.95 10.14
N SER A 271 1.07 7.25 10.37
CA SER A 271 0.59 7.91 11.60
C SER A 271 -0.93 7.88 11.71
N ILE A 272 -1.64 8.14 10.61
CA ILE A 272 -3.11 8.09 10.55
C ILE A 272 -3.59 6.65 10.71
N ALA A 273 -3.00 5.70 9.97
CA ALA A 273 -3.35 4.28 10.07
C ALA A 273 -3.16 3.74 11.51
N GLN A 274 -2.10 4.16 12.19
CA GLN A 274 -1.88 3.81 13.59
C GLN A 274 -3.02 4.30 14.49
N LYS A 275 -3.48 5.55 14.34
CA LYS A 275 -4.63 6.06 15.11
C LYS A 275 -5.92 5.31 14.79
N LEU A 276 -6.15 4.96 13.52
CA LEU A 276 -7.32 4.16 13.12
C LEU A 276 -7.28 2.76 13.75
N TYR A 277 -6.11 2.12 13.80
CA TYR A 277 -5.93 0.82 14.46
C TYR A 277 -6.14 0.93 15.98
N GLU A 278 -5.50 1.89 16.65
CA GLU A 278 -5.57 2.09 18.10
C GLU A 278 -6.98 2.48 18.59
N SER A 279 -7.80 3.05 17.70
CA SER A 279 -9.22 3.35 17.93
C SER A 279 -10.17 2.22 17.49
N GLY A 280 -9.63 1.07 17.07
CA GLY A 280 -10.40 -0.13 16.73
C GLY A 280 -11.15 -0.06 15.39
N ARG A 281 -10.75 0.85 14.48
CA ARG A 281 -11.43 1.07 13.19
C ARG A 281 -10.90 0.19 12.06
N ILE A 282 -9.62 -0.15 12.10
CA ILE A 282 -8.98 -1.01 11.10
C ILE A 282 -8.19 -2.14 11.76
N SER A 283 -7.87 -3.17 10.99
CA SER A 283 -6.88 -4.18 11.36
C SER A 283 -5.46 -3.60 11.40
N TYR A 284 -4.52 -4.40 11.90
CA TYR A 284 -3.13 -3.99 12.06
C TYR A 284 -2.49 -3.54 10.74
N MET A 285 -1.92 -2.34 10.75
CA MET A 285 -1.46 -1.64 9.54
C MET A 285 -0.05 -2.02 9.08
N ARG A 286 0.66 -2.88 9.82
CA ARG A 286 2.00 -3.40 9.48
C ARG A 286 1.88 -4.87 9.10
N THR A 287 1.59 -5.11 7.83
CA THR A 287 1.29 -6.43 7.27
C THR A 287 1.72 -6.48 5.82
N ASP A 288 2.29 -7.60 5.41
CA ASP A 288 2.55 -7.98 4.02
C ASP A 288 1.45 -8.91 3.46
N SER A 289 0.48 -9.28 4.30
CA SER A 289 -0.59 -10.19 3.94
C SER A 289 -1.72 -9.49 3.17
N THR A 290 -2.21 -10.15 2.13
CA THR A 290 -3.42 -9.74 1.40
C THR A 290 -4.66 -10.52 1.85
N MET A 291 -4.52 -11.38 2.86
CA MET A 291 -5.56 -12.32 3.27
C MET A 291 -6.64 -11.63 4.12
N LEU A 292 -7.90 -11.98 3.88
CA LEU A 292 -9.01 -11.68 4.78
C LEU A 292 -9.43 -12.98 5.50
N SER A 293 -9.74 -12.90 6.80
CA SER A 293 -10.36 -14.04 7.49
C SER A 293 -11.74 -14.35 6.92
N GLN A 294 -12.23 -15.56 7.22
CA GLN A 294 -13.61 -15.94 6.86
C GLN A 294 -14.62 -14.93 7.42
N GLU A 295 -14.48 -14.54 8.69
CA GLU A 295 -15.37 -13.55 9.31
C GLU A 295 -15.36 -12.20 8.56
N ALA A 296 -14.18 -11.72 8.15
CA ALA A 296 -14.07 -10.49 7.36
C ALA A 296 -14.72 -10.63 5.98
N ARG A 297 -14.56 -11.76 5.30
CA ARG A 297 -15.20 -12.04 4.00
C ARG A 297 -16.72 -12.12 4.11
N ASP A 298 -17.24 -12.76 5.17
CA ASP A 298 -18.67 -12.85 5.42
C ASP A 298 -19.29 -11.48 5.70
N LYS A 299 -18.61 -10.64 6.51
CA LYS A 299 -19.03 -9.24 6.75
C LYS A 299 -18.97 -8.39 5.47
N ALA A 300 -17.92 -8.56 4.66
CA ALA A 300 -17.80 -7.87 3.38
C ALA A 300 -18.93 -8.27 2.41
N LYS A 301 -19.27 -9.56 2.34
CA LYS A 301 -20.41 -10.07 1.57
C LYS A 301 -21.70 -9.36 1.95
N ILE A 302 -22.04 -9.34 3.24
CA ILE A 302 -23.27 -8.69 3.74
C ILE A 302 -23.28 -7.21 3.35
N ALA A 303 -22.17 -6.49 3.52
CA ALA A 303 -22.06 -5.09 3.16
C ALA A 303 -22.25 -4.85 1.64
N ILE A 304 -21.66 -5.71 0.80
CA ILE A 304 -21.77 -5.62 -0.66
C ILE A 304 -23.20 -5.91 -1.12
N GLU A 305 -23.80 -6.98 -0.62
CA GLU A 305 -25.16 -7.39 -0.99
C GLU A 305 -26.17 -6.30 -0.59
N THR A 306 -25.98 -5.68 0.58
CA THR A 306 -26.84 -4.59 1.06
C THR A 306 -26.68 -3.30 0.24
N ALA A 307 -25.45 -2.90 -0.09
CA ALA A 307 -25.19 -1.62 -0.74
C ALA A 307 -25.28 -1.65 -2.27
N TYR A 308 -24.94 -2.78 -2.90
CA TYR A 308 -24.81 -2.89 -4.37
C TYR A 308 -25.70 -3.99 -4.97
N GLY A 309 -26.13 -4.97 -4.17
CA GLY A 309 -26.92 -6.12 -4.59
C GLY A 309 -26.09 -7.37 -4.87
N SER A 310 -26.72 -8.55 -4.77
CA SER A 310 -26.03 -9.85 -4.79
C SER A 310 -25.19 -10.13 -6.04
N LYS A 311 -25.56 -9.57 -7.20
CA LYS A 311 -24.77 -9.71 -8.45
C LYS A 311 -23.38 -9.05 -8.38
N PHE A 312 -23.16 -8.15 -7.43
CA PHE A 312 -21.88 -7.47 -7.22
C PHE A 312 -20.96 -8.20 -6.26
N HIS A 313 -21.40 -9.25 -5.56
CA HIS A 313 -20.54 -10.02 -4.67
C HIS A 313 -19.86 -11.18 -5.43
N LEU A 314 -18.56 -11.37 -5.21
CA LEU A 314 -17.84 -12.58 -5.59
C LEU A 314 -16.82 -12.91 -4.51
N GLU A 315 -16.99 -14.05 -3.86
CA GLU A 315 -16.07 -14.49 -2.80
C GLU A 315 -14.68 -14.74 -3.39
N ARG A 316 -13.67 -14.06 -2.82
CA ARG A 316 -12.28 -14.21 -3.26
C ARG A 316 -11.34 -14.40 -2.08
N GLN A 317 -10.43 -15.37 -2.24
CA GLN A 317 -9.30 -15.56 -1.35
C GLN A 317 -8.01 -15.13 -2.07
N PHE A 318 -7.40 -14.04 -1.61
CA PHE A 318 -6.09 -13.63 -2.10
C PHE A 318 -5.01 -14.35 -1.31
N LYS A 319 -4.07 -14.98 -2.01
CA LYS A 319 -2.91 -15.65 -1.40
C LYS A 319 -1.74 -14.68 -1.31
N THR A 320 -1.13 -14.61 -0.13
CA THR A 320 0.13 -13.90 0.08
C THR A 320 1.27 -14.67 -0.59
N LYS A 321 2.23 -13.97 -1.22
CA LYS A 321 3.32 -14.59 -1.98
C LYS A 321 4.56 -14.98 -1.15
N SER A 322 4.67 -14.50 0.09
CA SER A 322 5.83 -14.73 0.97
C SER A 322 5.60 -15.92 1.90
N GLU A 323 6.58 -16.83 1.96
CA GLU A 323 6.60 -18.08 2.76
C GLU A 323 6.97 -17.89 4.26
N ASN A 324 7.00 -16.67 4.79
CA ASN A 324 7.43 -16.44 6.17
C ASN A 324 6.26 -16.63 7.15
N ALA A 325 6.50 -17.32 8.27
CA ALA A 325 5.52 -17.64 9.34
C ALA A 325 4.74 -16.45 9.95
N GLN A 326 5.03 -15.20 9.56
CA GLN A 326 4.18 -14.03 9.77
C GLN A 326 2.90 -14.02 8.91
N GLU A 327 2.71 -15.01 8.04
CA GLU A 327 1.50 -15.33 7.26
C GLU A 327 0.18 -15.42 8.06
N ALA A 328 0.23 -15.35 9.39
CA ALA A 328 -0.96 -15.26 10.23
C ALA A 328 -1.60 -13.86 10.25
N HIS A 329 -0.94 -12.82 9.72
CA HIS A 329 -1.55 -11.49 9.63
C HIS A 329 -2.65 -11.43 8.57
N GLU A 330 -3.66 -10.62 8.84
CA GLU A 330 -4.65 -10.24 7.84
C GLU A 330 -4.18 -8.99 7.10
N ALA A 331 -4.80 -8.72 5.96
CA ALA A 331 -4.69 -7.46 5.25
C ALA A 331 -5.19 -6.28 6.10
N ILE A 332 -4.83 -5.08 5.67
CA ILE A 332 -5.37 -3.83 6.19
C ILE A 332 -6.80 -3.66 5.67
N ARG A 333 -7.77 -3.73 6.57
CA ARG A 333 -9.21 -3.70 6.30
C ARG A 333 -9.97 -3.01 7.44
N PRO A 334 -11.23 -2.57 7.22
CA PRO A 334 -12.06 -2.12 8.33
C PRO A 334 -12.35 -3.28 9.31
N THR A 335 -12.57 -2.94 10.58
CA THR A 335 -13.13 -3.88 11.58
C THR A 335 -14.63 -4.05 11.41
N ASP A 336 -15.31 -3.03 10.87
CA ASP A 336 -16.73 -3.03 10.52
C ASP A 336 -16.94 -2.65 9.05
N PHE A 337 -17.34 -3.62 8.23
CA PHE A 337 -17.61 -3.43 6.81
C PHE A 337 -18.94 -2.69 6.55
N GLY A 338 -19.87 -2.63 7.52
CA GLY A 338 -21.11 -1.87 7.41
C GLY A 338 -20.91 -0.35 7.52
N LEU A 339 -19.78 0.09 8.05
CA LEU A 339 -19.46 1.49 8.28
C LEU A 339 -18.50 2.01 7.21
N SER A 340 -19.01 2.67 6.16
CA SER A 340 -18.21 3.16 5.03
C SER A 340 -17.41 4.44 5.31
N THR A 341 -17.74 5.18 6.38
CA THR A 341 -17.05 6.40 6.82
C THR A 341 -17.06 6.53 8.34
N ILE A 342 -16.16 7.33 8.89
CA ILE A 342 -16.02 7.52 10.34
C ILE A 342 -16.27 8.97 10.74
N SER A 343 -16.52 9.22 12.03
CA SER A 343 -16.46 10.57 12.61
C SER A 343 -15.01 10.96 12.91
N GLY A 344 -14.72 12.26 12.99
CA GLY A 344 -13.39 12.77 13.33
C GLY A 344 -12.69 13.58 12.23
N ASP A 345 -11.36 13.58 12.28
CA ASP A 345 -10.46 14.34 11.41
C ASP A 345 -10.66 13.99 9.92
N ALA A 346 -10.59 15.00 9.05
CA ALA A 346 -10.83 14.83 7.63
C ALA A 346 -9.80 13.89 6.97
N ARG A 347 -8.55 13.89 7.44
CA ARG A 347 -7.52 13.01 6.86
C ARG A 347 -7.69 11.57 7.29
N GLU A 348 -8.06 11.35 8.55
CA GLU A 348 -8.45 10.04 9.09
C GLU A 348 -9.64 9.45 8.32
N LYS A 349 -10.70 10.24 8.08
CA LYS A 349 -11.85 9.83 7.27
C LYS A 349 -11.46 9.37 5.88
N ARG A 350 -10.65 10.17 5.16
CA ARG A 350 -10.23 9.86 3.79
C ARG A 350 -9.37 8.59 3.72
N LEU A 351 -8.47 8.36 4.68
CA LEU A 351 -7.66 7.13 4.71
C LEU A 351 -8.52 5.91 5.05
N TYR A 352 -9.44 6.05 6.02
CA TYR A 352 -10.39 4.99 6.34
C TYR A 352 -11.28 4.62 5.15
N GLU A 353 -11.85 5.61 4.45
CA GLU A 353 -12.66 5.38 3.24
C GLU A 353 -11.86 4.70 2.13
N LEU A 354 -10.59 5.07 1.96
CA LEU A 354 -9.67 4.40 1.03
C LEU A 354 -9.51 2.91 1.39
N ILE A 355 -9.23 2.61 2.66
CA ILE A 355 -9.11 1.22 3.17
C ILE A 355 -10.42 0.44 2.99
N TRP A 356 -11.56 1.05 3.36
CA TRP A 356 -12.88 0.43 3.25
C TRP A 356 -13.22 0.10 1.79
N LYS A 357 -13.07 1.07 0.88
CA LYS A 357 -13.39 0.86 -0.56
C LYS A 357 -12.54 -0.24 -1.16
N ARG A 358 -11.24 -0.29 -0.82
CA ARG A 358 -10.33 -1.33 -1.30
C ARG A 358 -10.73 -2.72 -0.80
N ALA A 359 -11.03 -2.84 0.49
CA ALA A 359 -11.43 -4.11 1.09
C ALA A 359 -12.75 -4.62 0.50
N ILE A 360 -13.75 -3.75 0.33
CA ILE A 360 -15.03 -4.06 -0.31
C ILE A 360 -14.82 -4.47 -1.77
N ALA A 361 -14.11 -3.67 -2.57
CA ALA A 361 -13.88 -3.95 -3.98
C ALA A 361 -13.19 -5.30 -4.21
N SER A 362 -12.29 -5.72 -3.32
CA SER A 362 -11.61 -7.01 -3.41
C SER A 362 -12.56 -8.22 -3.40
N GLN A 363 -13.73 -8.08 -2.78
CA GLN A 363 -14.79 -9.09 -2.68
C GLN A 363 -15.96 -8.84 -3.64
N MET A 364 -15.83 -7.87 -4.57
CA MET A 364 -16.86 -7.55 -5.55
C MET A 364 -16.59 -8.18 -6.92
N ALA A 365 -17.61 -8.65 -7.63
CA ALA A 365 -17.51 -9.27 -8.94
C ALA A 365 -16.66 -8.48 -9.96
N ASP A 366 -16.06 -9.18 -10.92
CA ASP A 366 -15.24 -8.58 -11.97
C ASP A 366 -16.03 -7.57 -12.80
N ALA A 367 -15.35 -6.52 -13.24
CA ALA A 367 -15.90 -5.64 -14.26
C ALA A 367 -15.86 -6.35 -15.62
N LYS A 368 -16.99 -6.35 -16.33
CA LYS A 368 -17.09 -6.86 -17.70
C LYS A 368 -17.07 -5.69 -18.67
N ILE A 369 -16.16 -5.75 -19.62
CA ILE A 369 -15.90 -4.72 -20.61
C ILE A 369 -16.08 -5.33 -21.99
N GLU A 370 -16.65 -4.57 -22.89
CA GLU A 370 -16.64 -4.86 -24.32
C GLU A 370 -15.67 -3.88 -24.98
N ARG A 371 -14.58 -4.41 -25.53
CA ARG A 371 -13.60 -3.61 -26.26
C ARG A 371 -13.88 -3.76 -27.74
N THR A 372 -14.14 -2.64 -28.41
CA THR A 372 -14.30 -2.59 -29.87
C THR A 372 -13.03 -2.03 -30.50
N ILE A 373 -12.50 -2.75 -31.47
CA ILE A 373 -11.34 -2.35 -32.28
C ILE A 373 -11.84 -2.13 -33.70
N ALA A 374 -11.70 -0.91 -34.20
CA ALA A 374 -12.01 -0.54 -35.56
C ALA A 374 -10.72 -0.42 -36.37
N GLN A 375 -10.64 -1.17 -37.47
CA GLN A 375 -9.59 -1.03 -38.48
C GLN A 375 -10.13 -0.21 -39.63
N ILE A 376 -9.44 0.87 -39.96
CA ILE A 376 -9.84 1.84 -40.98
C ILE A 376 -8.84 1.74 -42.12
N ASP A 377 -9.32 1.34 -43.29
CA ASP A 377 -8.53 1.29 -44.52
C ASP A 377 -8.41 2.70 -45.12
N ILE A 378 -7.31 2.90 -45.84
CA ILE A 378 -7.02 4.12 -46.60
C ILE A 378 -6.92 3.73 -48.07
N SER A 379 -7.73 4.29 -48.95
CA SER A 379 -7.83 3.82 -50.35
C SER A 379 -6.53 3.93 -51.17
N THR A 380 -5.59 4.77 -50.75
CA THR A 380 -4.35 5.09 -51.49
C THR A 380 -3.10 4.38 -50.95
N THR A 381 -3.21 3.62 -49.86
CA THR A 381 -2.06 2.97 -49.21
C THR A 381 -2.47 1.70 -48.47
N PRO A 382 -1.61 0.67 -48.37
CA PRO A 382 -1.94 -0.56 -47.63
C PRO A 382 -1.93 -0.38 -46.09
N GLU A 383 -1.53 0.79 -45.61
CA GLU A 383 -1.47 1.13 -44.19
C GLU A 383 -2.89 1.24 -43.58
N ILE A 384 -3.02 0.86 -42.30
CA ILE A 384 -4.32 0.78 -41.60
C ILE A 384 -4.27 1.67 -40.35
N LEU A 385 -5.29 2.50 -40.18
CA LEU A 385 -5.53 3.25 -38.96
C LEU A 385 -6.35 2.39 -37.98
N VAL A 386 -6.05 2.46 -36.70
CA VAL A 386 -6.73 1.70 -35.65
C VAL A 386 -7.36 2.65 -34.64
N ALA A 387 -8.65 2.49 -34.41
CA ALA A 387 -9.36 3.13 -33.30
C ALA A 387 -9.80 2.06 -32.29
N GLN A 388 -9.76 2.39 -31.00
CA GLN A 388 -10.18 1.51 -29.92
C GLN A 388 -11.11 2.27 -28.98
N GLY A 389 -12.12 1.57 -28.46
CA GLY A 389 -12.92 2.08 -27.37
C GLY A 389 -13.48 0.95 -26.53
N GLU A 390 -13.85 1.29 -25.31
CA GLU A 390 -14.32 0.36 -24.30
C GLU A 390 -15.70 0.77 -23.80
N VAL A 391 -16.58 -0.21 -23.61
CA VAL A 391 -17.86 -0.02 -22.93
C VAL A 391 -17.90 -0.93 -21.71
N ILE A 392 -18.25 -0.38 -20.56
CA ILE A 392 -18.47 -1.16 -19.35
C ILE A 392 -19.84 -1.84 -19.45
N ALA A 393 -19.86 -3.13 -19.78
CA ALA A 393 -21.07 -3.94 -19.80
C ALA A 393 -21.58 -4.26 -18.38
N PHE A 394 -20.66 -4.39 -17.42
CA PHE A 394 -20.97 -4.52 -16.00
C PHE A 394 -19.85 -3.92 -15.16
N GLU A 395 -20.18 -2.97 -14.29
CA GLU A 395 -19.18 -2.22 -13.50
C GLU A 395 -18.41 -3.09 -12.51
N GLY A 396 -19.03 -4.15 -11.97
CA GLY A 396 -18.42 -4.96 -10.93
C GLY A 396 -17.82 -4.12 -9.80
N PHE A 397 -16.57 -4.40 -9.43
CA PHE A 397 -15.81 -3.67 -8.41
C PHE A 397 -15.54 -2.19 -8.72
N LEU A 398 -15.56 -1.78 -10.00
CA LEU A 398 -15.28 -0.39 -10.40
C LEU A 398 -16.29 0.61 -9.81
N LYS A 399 -17.47 0.12 -9.43
CA LYS A 399 -18.50 0.89 -8.74
C LYS A 399 -18.07 1.36 -7.34
N ALA A 400 -17.14 0.65 -6.70
CA ALA A 400 -16.63 0.98 -5.37
C ALA A 400 -15.21 1.56 -5.40
N TYR A 401 -14.34 1.05 -6.29
CA TYR A 401 -12.92 1.39 -6.28
C TYR A 401 -12.25 1.27 -7.65
N LEU A 402 -11.40 2.25 -7.98
CA LEU A 402 -10.45 2.25 -9.09
C LEU A 402 -9.06 2.51 -8.51
N GLU A 403 -8.03 1.73 -8.89
CA GLU A 403 -6.63 2.04 -8.53
C GLU A 403 -6.16 3.36 -9.15
N GLY A 404 -5.26 4.06 -8.47
CA GLY A 404 -4.54 5.18 -9.07
C GLY A 404 -3.49 4.66 -10.05
N LYS A 405 -3.27 5.39 -11.14
CA LYS A 405 -2.06 5.29 -11.94
C LYS A 405 -1.14 6.46 -11.57
N ASP A 406 0.17 6.30 -11.70
CA ASP A 406 1.09 7.42 -11.57
C ASP A 406 0.81 8.46 -12.67
N GLU A 407 1.08 9.75 -12.39
CA GLU A 407 0.59 10.96 -13.11
C GLU A 407 0.89 11.04 -14.63
N ASP A 408 1.50 10.03 -15.23
CA ASP A 408 1.89 9.99 -16.65
C ASP A 408 1.05 9.05 -17.53
N GLU A 409 0.05 8.33 -16.99
CA GLU A 409 -0.85 7.46 -17.78
C GLU A 409 -2.30 7.96 -17.78
N GLU A 410 -2.60 9.01 -18.56
CA GLU A 410 -3.98 9.22 -19.02
C GLU A 410 -4.38 8.05 -19.93
N ASP A 411 -5.35 7.24 -19.49
CA ASP A 411 -6.02 6.27 -20.38
C ASP A 411 -6.87 7.05 -21.40
N GLU A 412 -6.24 7.56 -22.47
CA GLU A 412 -6.92 8.26 -23.58
C GLU A 412 -7.96 7.38 -24.32
N ASN A 413 -8.03 6.08 -24.02
CA ASN A 413 -8.89 5.08 -24.68
C ASN A 413 -10.17 4.71 -23.89
N LYS A 414 -10.59 5.53 -22.91
CA LYS A 414 -11.77 5.24 -22.07
C LYS A 414 -13.12 5.55 -22.72
N ASP A 415 -13.15 6.21 -23.87
CA ASP A 415 -14.39 6.58 -24.51
C ASP A 415 -14.97 5.44 -25.36
N MET A 416 -16.29 5.27 -25.25
CA MET A 416 -17.04 4.36 -26.10
C MET A 416 -16.91 4.79 -27.57
N LEU A 417 -16.53 3.84 -28.44
CA LEU A 417 -16.62 4.10 -29.86
C LEU A 417 -18.09 4.39 -30.24
N PRO A 418 -18.36 5.46 -31.00
CA PRO A 418 -19.68 5.67 -31.57
C PRO A 418 -20.12 4.48 -32.43
N PRO A 419 -21.41 4.33 -32.76
CA PRO A 419 -21.88 3.26 -33.63
C PRO A 419 -21.17 3.34 -35.00
N LEU A 420 -20.49 2.25 -35.38
CA LEU A 420 -19.77 2.11 -36.64
C LEU A 420 -20.26 0.86 -37.37
N ASN A 421 -20.21 0.88 -38.70
CA ASN A 421 -20.53 -0.28 -39.54
C ASN A 421 -19.37 -0.63 -40.46
N VAL A 422 -19.16 -1.92 -40.74
CA VAL A 422 -18.19 -2.36 -41.77
C VAL A 422 -18.57 -1.78 -43.13
N GLY A 423 -17.60 -1.22 -43.84
CA GLY A 423 -17.79 -0.52 -45.11
C GLY A 423 -18.22 0.95 -44.98
N GLN A 424 -18.50 1.44 -43.77
CA GLN A 424 -18.83 2.85 -43.55
C GLN A 424 -17.67 3.74 -43.98
N VAL A 425 -17.96 4.71 -44.86
CA VAL A 425 -17.04 5.78 -45.24
C VAL A 425 -17.00 6.83 -44.13
N LEU A 426 -15.80 7.31 -43.81
CA LEU A 426 -15.55 8.27 -42.74
C LEU A 426 -15.10 9.61 -43.33
N ASP A 427 -15.68 10.69 -42.82
CA ASP A 427 -15.29 12.05 -43.17
C ASP A 427 -14.08 12.45 -42.32
N ILE A 428 -12.93 12.59 -42.97
CA ILE A 428 -11.71 13.02 -42.29
C ILE A 428 -11.76 14.53 -42.02
N ASN A 429 -11.53 14.90 -40.76
CA ASN A 429 -11.39 16.28 -40.34
C ASN A 429 -9.91 16.68 -40.33
N GLU A 430 -9.08 15.88 -39.66
CA GLU A 430 -7.65 16.11 -39.54
C GLU A 430 -6.89 14.79 -39.60
N LEU A 431 -5.79 14.74 -40.36
CA LEU A 431 -4.76 13.71 -40.21
C LEU A 431 -3.42 14.43 -40.05
N LYS A 432 -2.80 14.25 -38.89
CA LYS A 432 -1.52 14.87 -38.58
C LYS A 432 -0.52 13.86 -38.07
N ALA A 433 0.75 14.11 -38.37
CA ALA A 433 1.86 13.43 -37.74
C ALA A 433 2.51 14.38 -36.74
N SER A 434 2.70 13.94 -35.51
CA SER A 434 3.37 14.73 -34.46
C SER A 434 4.68 14.06 -34.09
N GLU A 435 5.76 14.84 -34.04
CA GLU A 435 7.03 14.39 -33.48
C GLU A 435 6.87 14.12 -31.98
N ARG A 436 7.32 12.94 -31.55
CA ARG A 436 7.35 12.49 -30.17
C ARG A 436 8.75 12.04 -29.85
N PHE A 437 9.14 12.24 -28.60
CA PHE A 437 10.45 11.87 -28.09
C PHE A 437 10.31 10.76 -27.06
N THR A 438 11.17 9.75 -27.15
CA THR A 438 11.32 8.78 -26.05
C THR A 438 11.71 9.52 -24.77
N ARG A 439 11.09 9.17 -23.65
CA ARG A 439 11.44 9.70 -22.33
C ARG A 439 12.25 8.64 -21.57
N PRO A 440 13.14 9.05 -20.64
CA PRO A 440 13.73 8.09 -19.70
C PRO A 440 12.65 7.56 -18.75
N SER A 441 12.97 6.53 -17.97
CA SER A 441 12.12 6.13 -16.85
C SER A 441 11.90 7.31 -15.91
N ALA A 442 10.65 7.52 -15.46
CA ALA A 442 10.30 8.63 -14.59
C ALA A 442 11.04 8.58 -13.25
N ARG A 443 11.15 9.71 -12.55
CA ARG A 443 11.68 9.75 -11.17
C ARG A 443 10.79 8.92 -10.25
N TYR A 444 11.39 8.32 -9.22
CA TYR A 444 10.61 7.67 -8.16
C TYR A 444 9.78 8.71 -7.40
N THR A 445 8.54 8.35 -7.10
CA THR A 445 7.76 9.06 -6.07
C THR A 445 7.91 8.32 -4.74
N GLU A 446 7.21 8.75 -3.69
CA GLU A 446 7.12 7.92 -2.47
C GLU A 446 6.29 6.63 -2.69
N ALA A 447 5.46 6.57 -3.74
CA ALA A 447 4.66 5.41 -4.13
C ALA A 447 5.43 4.40 -4.97
#